data_AF-A0A7K2ZPG2-F1
#
_entry.id   AF-A0A7K2ZPG2-F1
#
_cell.length_a   1.000
_cell.length_b   1.000
_cell.length_c   1.000
_cell.angle_alpha   90.00
_cell.angle_beta   90.00
_cell.angle_gamma   90.00
#
_symmetry.space_group_name_H-M   'P 1'
#
loop_
_entity.id
_entity.type
_entity.pdbx_description
1 polymer ?
#
loop_
_entity_poly.entity_id
_entity_poly.type
_entity_poly.pdbx_seq_one_letter_code
_entity_poly.pdbx_strand_id
1 'polypeptide(L)'
;MLPVPLLVATLPAAFAGGGTRRWFGGRGESQRAEAQAARDAAAEAFYELDTAQRDLKISIETINAVDNSPRGRKAAEDFAALGRRIDDVSHAYITAVDAHDLDRDDLEPSVAASARTELTRAKDDLVRVKGELDRFGQGLGTLLGSAETQLARLAPAVERARQALLGASNA
;
A
#
# COMPACT_ATOMS: atom_id res chain seq x y z
N MET A 1 -25.03 -75.61 11.83
CA MET A 1 -24.16 -76.27 10.83
C MET A 1 -23.09 -75.29 10.40
N LEU A 2 -21.94 -75.34 11.06
CA LEU A 2 -20.71 -74.64 10.68
C LEU A 2 -20.02 -75.40 9.52
N PRO A 3 -19.21 -74.70 8.72
CA PRO A 3 -17.94 -75.26 8.30
C PRO A 3 -16.76 -74.35 8.67
N VAL A 4 -15.76 -74.98 9.29
CA VAL A 4 -14.36 -74.53 9.50
C VAL A 4 -13.54 -75.11 8.33
N PRO A 5 -12.57 -74.40 7.71
CA PRO A 5 -11.14 -74.53 8.09
C PRO A 5 -10.31 -73.23 7.94
N LEU A 6 -9.44 -72.85 8.88
CA LEU A 6 -8.04 -73.30 9.13
C LEU A 6 -7.01 -72.98 8.01
N LEU A 7 -6.34 -71.82 8.20
CA LEU A 7 -4.91 -71.47 8.06
C LEU A 7 -4.03 -72.03 6.91
N VAL A 8 -3.41 -71.10 6.15
CA VAL A 8 -2.02 -71.20 5.67
C VAL A 8 -1.35 -69.82 5.76
N ALA A 9 -0.14 -69.78 6.32
CA ALA A 9 0.72 -68.60 6.45
C ALA A 9 1.80 -68.58 5.35
N THR A 10 2.15 -67.40 4.83
CA THR A 10 3.46 -67.11 4.23
C THR A 10 3.92 -65.67 4.54
N LEU A 11 5.20 -65.56 4.87
CA LEU A 11 5.98 -64.40 5.34
C LEU A 11 6.30 -63.36 4.21
N PRO A 12 6.89 -62.18 4.52
CA PRO A 12 6.68 -60.95 3.79
C PRO A 12 7.61 -60.82 2.57
N ALA A 13 7.04 -60.45 1.42
CA ALA A 13 7.81 -59.94 0.30
C ALA A 13 8.17 -58.47 0.58
N ALA A 14 9.36 -58.27 1.16
CA ALA A 14 10.05 -57.00 1.15
C ALA A 14 10.36 -56.59 -0.29
N PHE A 15 9.57 -55.67 -0.84
CA PHE A 15 10.01 -54.86 -1.97
C PHE A 15 10.80 -53.67 -1.41
N ALA A 16 12.09 -53.90 -1.22
CA ALA A 16 13.08 -52.85 -1.12
C ALA A 16 13.49 -52.41 -2.53
N GLY A 17 13.56 -51.10 -2.75
CA GLY A 17 14.47 -50.52 -3.75
C GLY A 17 13.79 -49.76 -4.89
N GLY A 18 13.57 -48.46 -4.69
CA GLY A 18 13.15 -47.57 -5.76
C GLY A 18 13.04 -46.09 -5.42
N GLY A 19 13.89 -45.58 -4.52
CA GLY A 19 14.27 -44.15 -4.47
C GLY A 19 13.15 -43.12 -4.26
N THR A 20 12.86 -42.86 -3.00
CA THR A 20 12.47 -41.54 -2.45
C THR A 20 12.88 -40.34 -3.32
N ARG A 21 11.98 -39.81 -4.15
CA ARG A 21 12.10 -38.45 -4.74
C ARG A 21 10.82 -37.66 -4.54
N ARG A 22 10.42 -37.51 -3.28
CA ARG A 22 9.40 -36.54 -2.88
C ARG A 22 9.69 -36.03 -1.47
N TRP A 23 10.83 -35.38 -1.28
CA TRP A 23 11.19 -34.76 0.01
C TRP A 23 12.00 -33.45 -0.08
N PHE A 24 12.33 -32.93 -1.27
CA PHE A 24 13.05 -31.65 -1.39
C PHE A 24 12.16 -30.46 -1.79
N GLY A 25 10.82 -30.60 -1.76
CA GLY A 25 9.88 -29.54 -2.20
C GLY A 25 9.07 -28.85 -1.10
N GLY A 26 9.34 -29.09 0.19
CA GLY A 26 8.44 -28.65 1.27
C GLY A 26 8.76 -27.29 1.89
N ARG A 27 10.05 -26.97 2.10
CA ARG A 27 10.45 -25.79 2.88
C ARG A 27 10.93 -24.63 2.00
N GLY A 28 11.71 -24.90 0.96
CA GLY A 28 12.15 -23.88 0.00
C GLY A 28 10.97 -23.26 -0.75
N GLU A 29 10.07 -24.11 -1.25
CA GLU A 29 8.83 -23.69 -1.91
C GLU A 29 7.92 -22.88 -0.97
N SER A 30 7.78 -23.31 0.29
CA SER A 30 7.01 -22.56 1.31
C SER A 30 7.63 -21.18 1.57
N GLN A 31 8.96 -21.08 1.67
CA GLN A 31 9.61 -19.78 1.90
C GLN A 31 9.50 -18.85 0.69
N ARG A 32 9.56 -19.39 -0.53
CA ARG A 32 9.28 -18.61 -1.75
C ARG A 32 7.85 -18.09 -1.75
N ALA A 33 6.87 -18.95 -1.47
CA ALA A 33 5.47 -18.56 -1.40
C ALA A 33 5.23 -17.47 -0.33
N GLU A 34 5.84 -17.58 0.84
CA GLU A 34 5.77 -16.57 1.89
C GLU A 34 6.43 -15.23 1.48
N ALA A 35 7.57 -15.28 0.78
CA ALA A 35 8.24 -14.09 0.26
C ALA A 35 7.38 -13.41 -0.81
N GLN A 36 6.73 -14.18 -1.69
CA GLN A 36 5.81 -13.65 -2.69
C GLN A 36 4.59 -12.99 -2.03
N ALA A 37 3.99 -13.64 -1.03
CA ALA A 37 2.89 -13.05 -0.28
C ALA A 37 3.29 -11.75 0.43
N ALA A 38 4.52 -11.66 0.95
CA ALA A 38 5.05 -10.43 1.52
C ALA A 38 5.25 -9.33 0.46
N ARG A 39 5.67 -9.70 -0.76
CA ARG A 39 5.79 -8.77 -1.91
C ARG A 39 4.42 -8.21 -2.29
N ASP A 40 3.42 -9.06 -2.44
CA ASP A 40 2.06 -8.66 -2.81
C ASP A 40 1.45 -7.73 -1.75
N ALA A 41 1.61 -8.07 -0.46
CA ALA A 41 1.14 -7.22 0.63
C ALA A 41 1.86 -5.87 0.69
N ALA A 42 3.17 -5.84 0.39
CA ALA A 42 3.92 -4.58 0.30
C ALA A 42 3.47 -3.73 -0.89
N ALA A 43 3.19 -4.36 -2.04
CA ALA A 43 2.68 -3.69 -3.23
C ALA A 43 1.28 -3.09 -2.99
N GLU A 44 0.40 -3.80 -2.30
CA GLU A 44 -0.91 -3.29 -1.88
C GLU A 44 -0.75 -2.08 -0.96
N ALA A 45 0.09 -2.17 0.08
CA ALA A 45 0.34 -1.04 0.99
C ALA A 45 0.93 0.19 0.27
N PHE A 46 1.79 -0.02 -0.73
CA PHE A 46 2.33 1.04 -1.57
C PHE A 46 1.24 1.72 -2.39
N TYR A 47 0.38 0.92 -3.06
CA TYR A 47 -0.74 1.44 -3.84
C TYR A 47 -1.74 2.23 -2.99
N GLU A 48 -2.08 1.73 -1.80
CA GLU A 48 -2.96 2.43 -0.87
C GLU A 48 -2.37 3.76 -0.41
N LEU A 49 -1.07 3.82 -0.14
CA LEU A 49 -0.39 5.06 0.25
C LEU A 49 -0.38 6.08 -0.90
N ASP A 50 -0.03 5.68 -2.12
CA ASP A 50 -0.05 6.56 -3.30
C ASP A 50 -1.46 7.11 -3.56
N THR A 51 -2.48 6.26 -3.45
CA THR A 51 -3.88 6.66 -3.60
C THR A 51 -4.26 7.71 -2.54
N ALA A 52 -3.98 7.44 -1.27
CA ALA A 52 -4.28 8.37 -0.18
C ALA A 52 -3.53 9.71 -0.34
N GLN A 53 -2.28 9.68 -0.83
CA GLN A 53 -1.49 10.89 -1.06
C GLN A 53 -2.08 11.75 -2.17
N ARG A 54 -2.53 11.13 -3.28
CA ARG A 54 -3.16 11.84 -4.40
C ARG A 54 -4.46 12.50 -3.98
N ASP A 55 -5.30 11.80 -3.22
CA ASP A 55 -6.56 12.34 -2.71
C ASP A 55 -6.34 13.55 -1.79
N LEU A 56 -5.34 13.46 -0.90
CA LEU A 56 -5.00 14.57 -0.02
C LEU A 56 -4.34 15.75 -0.75
N LYS A 57 -3.58 15.48 -1.81
CA LYS A 57 -3.02 16.54 -2.66
C LYS A 57 -4.13 17.41 -3.24
N ILE A 58 -5.20 16.81 -3.77
CA ILE A 58 -6.37 17.55 -4.28
C ILE A 58 -7.02 18.42 -3.18
N SER A 59 -7.14 17.87 -1.98
CA SER A 59 -7.68 18.60 -0.82
C SER A 59 -6.83 19.82 -0.47
N ILE A 60 -5.51 19.68 -0.44
CA ILE A 60 -4.56 20.77 -0.17
C ILE A 60 -4.55 21.81 -1.29
N GLU A 61 -4.62 21.39 -2.55
CA GLU A 61 -4.75 22.30 -3.69
C GLU A 61 -6.03 23.14 -3.59
N THR A 62 -7.15 22.52 -3.20
CA THR A 62 -8.42 23.22 -2.95
C THR A 62 -8.30 24.25 -1.83
N ILE A 63 -7.70 23.88 -0.69
CA ILE A 63 -7.47 24.79 0.43
C ILE A 63 -6.60 25.97 -0.02
N ASN A 64 -5.47 25.72 -0.69
CA ASN A 64 -4.55 26.76 -1.13
C ASN A 64 -5.16 27.70 -2.18
N ALA A 65 -6.11 27.22 -2.99
CA ALA A 65 -6.76 28.04 -4.00
C ALA A 65 -7.65 29.15 -3.39
N VAL A 66 -8.15 28.96 -2.16
CA VAL A 66 -9.11 29.89 -1.54
C VAL A 66 -8.71 30.42 -0.17
N ASP A 67 -7.96 29.66 0.62
CA ASP A 67 -7.58 30.02 1.99
C ASP A 67 -6.10 30.44 2.10
N ASN A 68 -5.88 31.76 2.20
CA ASN A 68 -4.57 32.36 2.43
C ASN A 68 -4.23 32.58 3.92
N SER A 69 -4.96 31.94 4.84
CA SER A 69 -4.71 32.05 6.27
C SER A 69 -3.37 31.41 6.68
N PRO A 70 -2.80 31.80 7.84
CA PRO A 70 -1.63 31.11 8.39
C PRO A 70 -1.86 29.62 8.60
N ARG A 71 -3.09 29.20 8.88
CA ARG A 71 -3.46 27.80 9.09
C ARG A 71 -3.46 27.01 7.77
N GLY A 72 -3.96 27.60 6.68
CA GLY A 72 -3.87 27.03 5.33
C GLY A 72 -2.41 26.82 4.88
N ARG A 73 -1.56 27.85 5.04
CA ARG A 73 -0.12 27.74 4.76
C ARG A 73 0.56 26.64 5.58
N LYS A 74 0.27 26.58 6.88
CA LYS A 74 0.80 25.51 7.75
C LYS A 74 0.36 24.12 7.27
N ALA A 75 -0.88 23.94 6.85
CA ALA A 75 -1.34 22.66 6.32
C ALA A 75 -0.57 22.24 5.06
N ALA A 76 -0.27 23.19 4.16
CA ALA A 76 0.55 22.92 2.98
C ALA A 76 2.00 22.54 3.34
N GLU A 77 2.61 23.23 4.31
CA GLU A 77 3.96 22.91 4.82
C GLU A 77 4.02 21.53 5.48
N ASP A 78 3.03 21.22 6.33
CA ASP A 78 2.93 19.93 7.01
C ASP A 78 2.71 18.79 6.00
N PHE A 79 1.88 19.00 4.97
CA PHE A 79 1.71 18.04 3.87
C PHE A 79 3.00 17.83 3.07
N ALA A 80 3.76 18.90 2.78
CA ALA A 80 5.05 18.79 2.11
C ALA A 80 6.08 18.02 2.95
N ALA A 81 6.03 18.13 4.28
CA ALA A 81 6.86 17.34 5.18
C ALA A 81 6.48 15.85 5.18
N LEU A 82 5.18 15.54 5.15
CA LEU A 82 4.70 14.17 4.96
C LEU A 82 5.11 13.61 3.59
N GLY A 83 5.02 14.41 2.53
CA GLY A 83 5.44 14.03 1.17
C GLY A 83 6.88 13.51 1.14
N ARG A 84 7.83 14.20 1.78
CA ARG A 84 9.22 13.72 1.88
C ARG A 84 9.34 12.36 2.55
N ARG A 85 8.58 12.14 3.63
CA ARG A 85 8.59 10.85 4.33
C ARG A 85 7.96 9.74 3.49
N ILE A 86 6.93 10.06 2.69
CA ILE A 86 6.33 9.14 1.72
C ILE A 86 7.35 8.76 0.65
N ASP A 87 8.09 9.74 0.10
CA ASP A 87 9.13 9.50 -0.89
C ASP A 87 10.22 8.55 -0.32
N ASP A 88 10.64 8.78 0.93
CA ASP A 88 11.65 7.94 1.60
C ASP A 88 11.18 6.48 1.74
N VAL A 89 9.96 6.23 2.24
CA VAL A 89 9.45 4.85 2.41
C VAL A 89 9.11 4.20 1.08
N SER A 90 8.67 4.97 0.09
CA SER A 90 8.45 4.51 -1.28
C SER A 90 9.74 4.05 -1.92
N HIS A 91 10.82 4.82 -1.75
CA HIS A 91 12.14 4.44 -2.24
C HIS A 91 12.68 3.17 -1.56
N ALA A 92 12.48 3.04 -0.24
CA ALA A 92 12.86 1.84 0.50
C ALA A 92 12.09 0.59 0.00
N TYR A 93 10.80 0.72 -0.27
CA TYR A 93 9.99 -0.35 -0.87
C TYR A 93 10.48 -0.74 -2.27
N ILE A 94 10.69 0.22 -3.17
CA ILE A 94 11.17 -0.03 -4.53
C ILE A 94 12.54 -0.74 -4.46
N THR A 95 13.44 -0.26 -3.60
CA THR A 95 14.75 -0.88 -3.39
C THR A 95 14.64 -2.32 -2.91
N ALA A 96 13.73 -2.61 -1.97
CA ALA A 96 13.51 -3.97 -1.47
C ALA A 96 12.93 -4.91 -2.56
N VAL A 97 12.03 -4.41 -3.42
CA VAL A 97 11.50 -5.19 -4.54
C VAL A 97 12.58 -5.45 -5.59
N ASP A 98 13.38 -4.44 -5.92
CA ASP A 98 14.44 -4.54 -6.94
C ASP A 98 15.63 -5.40 -6.49
N ALA A 99 15.84 -5.55 -5.18
CA ALA A 99 16.94 -6.35 -4.63
C ALA A 99 16.75 -7.87 -4.81
N HIS A 100 15.50 -8.35 -4.93
CA HIS A 100 15.19 -9.77 -4.93
C HIS A 100 14.40 -10.18 -6.16
N ASP A 101 15.05 -10.90 -7.09
CA ASP A 101 14.35 -11.64 -8.14
C ASP A 101 13.75 -12.92 -7.55
N LEU A 102 12.50 -12.81 -7.07
CA LEU A 102 11.73 -13.92 -6.52
C LEU A 102 11.21 -14.88 -7.57
N ASP A 103 11.26 -14.53 -8.87
CA ASP A 103 10.71 -15.31 -9.97
C ASP A 103 11.73 -16.33 -10.53
N ARG A 104 13.02 -16.15 -10.24
CA ARG A 104 14.11 -17.06 -10.61
C ARG A 104 13.94 -18.51 -10.13
N ASP A 105 14.07 -19.49 -11.02
CA ASP A 105 13.82 -20.92 -10.74
C ASP A 105 14.74 -21.54 -9.67
N ASP A 106 15.99 -21.07 -9.54
CA ASP A 106 17.00 -21.58 -8.59
C ASP A 106 17.14 -20.69 -7.33
N LEU A 107 16.05 -20.03 -6.92
CA LEU A 107 16.05 -19.15 -5.73
C LEU A 107 16.48 -19.90 -4.45
N GLU A 108 17.56 -19.42 -3.87
CA GLU A 108 18.09 -19.89 -2.58
C GLU A 108 17.09 -19.64 -1.42
N PRO A 109 16.84 -20.64 -0.55
CA PRO A 109 15.92 -20.47 0.59
C PRO A 109 16.33 -19.35 1.56
N SER A 110 17.63 -19.06 1.65
CA SER A 110 18.18 -17.97 2.47
C SER A 110 17.81 -16.59 1.90
N VAL A 111 17.85 -16.45 0.58
CA VAL A 111 17.44 -15.23 -0.14
C VAL A 111 15.94 -15.00 0.02
N ALA A 112 15.12 -16.05 -0.11
CA ALA A 112 13.67 -15.94 0.12
C ALA A 112 13.33 -15.45 1.55
N ALA A 113 14.06 -15.93 2.56
CA ALA A 113 13.86 -15.47 3.94
C ALA A 113 14.29 -14.01 4.17
N SER A 114 15.38 -13.57 3.54
CA SER A 114 15.82 -12.15 3.58
C SER A 114 14.79 -11.25 2.91
N ALA A 115 14.36 -11.63 1.69
CA ALA A 115 13.35 -10.91 0.93
C ALA A 115 12.05 -10.75 1.74
N ARG A 116 11.55 -11.82 2.36
CA ARG A 116 10.36 -11.77 3.23
C ARG A 116 10.53 -10.74 4.36
N THR A 117 11.69 -10.71 5.00
CA THR A 117 11.98 -9.80 6.12
C THR A 117 12.03 -8.35 5.66
N GLU A 118 12.73 -8.07 4.57
CA GLU A 118 12.88 -6.73 4.00
C GLU A 118 11.54 -6.18 3.47
N LEU A 119 10.78 -7.00 2.73
CA LEU A 119 9.47 -6.63 2.22
C LEU A 119 8.45 -6.40 3.34
N THR A 120 8.48 -7.23 4.39
CA THR A 120 7.60 -7.03 5.57
C THR A 120 7.92 -5.70 6.25
N ARG A 121 9.20 -5.37 6.40
CA ARG A 121 9.63 -4.09 6.98
C ARG A 121 9.18 -2.91 6.12
N ALA A 122 9.39 -2.98 4.81
CA ALA A 122 8.96 -1.93 3.89
C ALA A 122 7.43 -1.73 3.96
N LYS A 123 6.66 -2.82 3.98
CA LYS A 123 5.21 -2.79 4.16
C LYS A 123 4.80 -2.12 5.49
N ASP A 124 5.43 -2.48 6.61
CA ASP A 124 5.12 -1.88 7.91
C ASP A 124 5.45 -0.37 7.93
N ASP A 125 6.51 0.04 7.25
CA ASP A 125 6.88 1.45 7.09
C ASP A 125 5.86 2.23 6.25
N LEU A 126 5.42 1.66 5.12
CA LEU A 126 4.36 2.22 4.27
C LEU A 126 3.04 2.39 5.04
N VAL A 127 2.60 1.35 5.74
CA VAL A 127 1.36 1.37 6.54
C VAL A 127 1.43 2.43 7.65
N ARG A 128 2.59 2.59 8.29
CA ARG A 128 2.76 3.60 9.34
C ARG A 128 2.63 5.01 8.79
N VAL A 129 3.30 5.31 7.68
CA VAL A 129 3.22 6.63 7.03
C VAL A 129 1.81 6.88 6.49
N LYS A 130 1.15 5.87 5.92
CA LYS A 130 -0.27 5.96 5.55
C LYS A 130 -1.14 6.34 6.74
N GLY A 131 -0.94 5.72 7.90
CA GLY A 131 -1.69 6.07 9.11
C GLY A 131 -1.44 7.51 9.59
N GLU A 132 -0.25 8.06 9.38
CA GLU A 132 0.03 9.48 9.64
C GLU A 132 -0.67 10.40 8.64
N LEU A 133 -0.66 10.02 7.37
CA LEU A 133 -1.34 10.72 6.28
C LEU A 133 -2.86 10.75 6.49
N ASP A 134 -3.47 9.62 6.86
CA ASP A 134 -4.90 9.52 7.16
C ASP A 134 -5.30 10.42 8.34
N ARG A 135 -4.49 10.44 9.40
CA ARG A 135 -4.70 11.34 10.56
C ARG A 135 -4.56 12.81 10.18
N PHE A 136 -3.61 13.14 9.31
CA PHE A 136 -3.48 14.48 8.77
C PHE A 136 -4.74 14.89 8.00
N GLY A 137 -5.23 14.02 7.11
CA GLY A 137 -6.46 14.26 6.34
C GLY A 137 -7.68 14.48 7.22
N GLN A 138 -7.87 13.68 8.27
CA GLN A 138 -8.94 13.89 9.25
C GLN A 138 -8.87 15.27 9.92
N GLY A 139 -7.66 15.80 10.15
CA GLY A 139 -7.42 17.12 10.71
C GLY A 139 -7.77 18.29 9.78
N LEU A 140 -7.93 18.05 8.47
CA LEU A 140 -8.24 19.09 7.48
C LEU A 140 -9.72 19.48 7.44
N GLY A 141 -10.63 18.71 8.03
CA GLY A 141 -12.08 18.90 7.88
C GLY A 141 -12.57 20.34 8.13
N THR A 142 -12.04 21.03 9.15
CA THR A 142 -12.39 22.44 9.42
C THR A 142 -11.87 23.40 8.34
N LEU A 143 -10.67 23.15 7.80
CA LEU A 143 -10.10 23.96 6.72
C LEU A 143 -10.88 23.75 5.42
N LEU A 144 -11.25 22.52 5.10
CA LEU A 144 -12.08 22.19 3.94
C LEU A 144 -13.45 22.85 4.03
N GLY A 145 -14.14 22.76 5.18
CA GLY A 145 -15.43 23.43 5.36
C GLY A 145 -15.35 24.97 5.24
N SER A 146 -14.25 25.56 5.71
CA SER A 146 -13.97 27.00 5.51
C SER A 146 -13.75 27.33 4.02
N ALA A 147 -12.94 26.53 3.34
CA ALA A 147 -12.66 26.66 1.91
C ALA A 147 -13.94 26.54 1.06
N GLU A 148 -14.78 25.53 1.32
CA GLU A 148 -16.09 25.34 0.67
C GLU A 148 -17.01 26.55 0.87
N THR A 149 -17.06 27.10 2.08
CA THR A 149 -17.85 28.30 2.38
C THR A 149 -17.37 29.51 1.58
N GLN A 150 -16.06 29.65 1.40
CA GLN A 150 -15.47 30.72 0.60
C GLN A 150 -15.74 30.52 -0.90
N LEU A 151 -15.59 29.28 -1.41
CA LEU A 151 -15.92 28.91 -2.78
C LEU A 151 -17.38 29.20 -3.12
N ALA A 152 -18.32 28.85 -2.24
CA ALA A 152 -19.75 29.10 -2.43
C ALA A 152 -20.10 30.59 -2.57
N ARG A 153 -19.27 31.48 -2.01
CA ARG A 153 -19.45 32.94 -2.09
C ARG A 153 -18.86 33.55 -3.37
N LEU A 154 -18.06 32.80 -4.12
CA LEU A 154 -17.33 33.30 -5.28
C LEU A 154 -18.28 33.62 -6.45
N ALA A 155 -19.17 32.70 -6.82
CA ALA A 155 -20.05 32.89 -7.97
C ALA A 155 -20.97 34.13 -7.84
N PRO A 156 -21.63 34.38 -6.69
CA PRO A 156 -22.41 35.61 -6.50
C PRO A 156 -21.57 36.89 -6.55
N ALA A 157 -20.29 36.84 -6.15
CA ALA A 157 -19.40 38.00 -6.18
C ALA A 157 -18.96 38.32 -7.61
N VAL A 158 -18.63 37.29 -8.39
CA VAL A 158 -18.25 37.42 -9.82
C VAL A 158 -19.40 38.01 -10.62
N GLU A 159 -20.63 37.54 -10.43
CA GLU A 159 -21.77 38.07 -11.17
C GLU A 159 -22.05 39.53 -10.82
N ARG A 160 -21.98 39.90 -9.53
CA ARG A 160 -22.09 41.31 -9.10
C ARG A 160 -21.01 42.20 -9.75
N ALA A 161 -19.77 41.72 -9.82
CA ALA A 161 -18.68 42.44 -10.47
C ALA A 161 -18.92 42.62 -11.97
N ARG A 162 -19.41 41.57 -12.66
CA ARG A 162 -19.80 41.65 -14.08
C ARG A 162 -20.91 42.67 -14.30
N GLN A 163 -21.96 42.63 -13.48
CA GLN A 163 -23.08 43.59 -13.59
C GLN A 163 -22.63 45.03 -13.36
N ALA A 164 -21.76 45.26 -12.36
CA ALA A 164 -21.20 46.59 -12.10
C ALA A 164 -20.34 47.09 -13.27
N LEU A 165 -19.52 46.23 -13.87
CA LEU A 165 -18.70 46.56 -15.03
C LEU A 165 -19.55 46.91 -16.26
N LEU A 166 -20.59 46.10 -16.54
CA LEU A 166 -21.53 46.37 -17.64
C LEU A 166 -22.28 47.70 -17.44
N GLY A 167 -22.69 47.99 -16.20
CA GLY A 167 -23.31 49.27 -15.86
C GLY A 167 -22.38 50.46 -16.08
N ALA A 168 -21.10 50.33 -15.70
CA ALA A 168 -20.09 51.36 -15.90
C ALA A 168 -19.71 51.56 -17.38
N SER A 169 -19.72 50.50 -18.20
CA SER A 169 -19.41 50.61 -19.63
C SER A 169 -20.55 51.15 -20.49
N ASN A 170 -21.79 51.09 -19.98
CA ASN A 170 -22.99 51.58 -20.66
C ASN A 170 -23.42 52.98 -20.17
N ALA A 171 -22.64 53.60 -19.28
CA ALA A 171 -22.82 54.97 -18.78
C ALA A 171 -21.89 55.93 -19.54
#